data_AF-A0A7H1PUX5-F1
#
_entry.id   AF-A0A7H1PUX5-F1
#
_cell.length_a   1.000
_cell.length_b   1.000
_cell.length_c   1.000
_cell.angle_alpha   90.00
_cell.angle_beta   90.00
_cell.angle_gamma   90.00
#
_symmetry.space_group_name_H-M   'P 1'
#
loop_
_entity.id
_entity.type
_entity.pdbx_description
1 polymer ?
#
loop_
_entity_poly.entity_id
_entity_poly.type
_entity_poly.pdbx_seq_one_letter_code
_entity_poly.pdbx_strand_id
1 'polypeptide(L)'
;MSWISSLAALLGVLLGAGATALADRRRWRREAVTRLLELRTELYAEYLVAMEDTGRDLLRVLQTTEVEEREMAAAAAFAGFNLGGTRQRIHVLAPLDVVRAADEIFRGLRRASEYVAIADAQATPALLALKDEVGTLRDRFQEAVRRDIRSLLAGGASWSA
;
A
#
# COMPACT_ATOMS: atom_id res chain seq x y z
N MET A 1 37.92 45.63 28.85
CA MET A 1 37.67 44.27 29.41
C MET A 1 36.19 43.84 29.42
N SER A 2 35.23 44.70 29.01
CA SER A 2 33.77 44.41 29.06
C SER A 2 33.20 43.69 27.82
N TRP A 3 33.85 43.77 26.65
CA TRP A 3 33.28 43.23 25.41
C TRP A 3 33.32 41.68 25.34
N ILE A 4 34.28 41.03 26.03
CA ILE A 4 34.46 39.57 26.02
C ILE A 4 33.28 38.88 26.73
N SER A 5 32.80 39.45 27.84
CA SER A 5 31.65 38.92 28.58
C SER A 5 30.36 39.02 27.78
N SER A 6 30.17 40.13 27.05
CA SER A 6 28.99 40.32 26.18
C SER A 6 29.00 39.35 25.00
N LEU A 7 30.17 39.12 24.38
CA LEU A 7 30.36 38.12 23.32
C LEU A 7 30.07 36.69 23.80
N ALA A 8 30.52 36.32 25.00
CA ALA A 8 30.28 35.00 25.57
C ALA A 8 28.79 34.75 25.86
N ALA A 9 28.07 35.75 26.39
CA ALA A 9 26.63 35.66 26.62
C ALA A 9 25.85 35.50 25.31
N LEU A 10 26.21 36.26 24.27
CA LEU A 10 25.56 36.20 22.96
C LEU A 10 25.79 34.84 22.26
N LEU A 11 27.00 34.29 22.37
CA LEU A 11 27.31 32.93 21.91
C LEU A 11 26.49 31.87 22.67
N GLY A 12 26.34 32.01 23.99
CA GLY A 12 25.51 31.10 24.79
C GLY A 12 24.04 31.08 24.35
N VAL A 13 23.47 32.24 24.06
CA VAL A 13 22.10 32.38 23.55
C VAL A 13 21.95 31.77 22.16
N LEU A 14 22.90 32.01 21.24
CA LEU A 14 22.87 31.43 19.89
C LEU A 14 23.03 29.90 19.91
N LEU A 15 23.91 29.37 20.75
CA LEU A 15 24.07 27.92 20.92
C LEU A 15 22.83 27.28 21.55
N GLY A 16 22.24 27.92 22.56
CA GLY A 16 20.98 27.47 23.16
C GLY A 16 19.82 27.46 22.16
N ALA A 17 19.62 28.55 21.43
CA ALA A 17 18.59 28.65 20.40
C ALA A 17 18.81 27.66 19.25
N GLY A 18 20.06 27.47 18.81
CA GLY A 18 20.43 26.49 17.78
C GLY A 18 20.20 25.04 18.23
N ALA A 19 20.50 24.71 19.49
CA ALA A 19 20.26 23.38 20.05
C ALA A 19 18.74 23.09 20.15
N THR A 20 17.94 24.05 20.59
CA THR A 20 16.47 23.94 20.64
C THR A 20 15.89 23.78 19.23
N ALA A 21 16.29 24.63 18.27
CA ALA A 21 15.81 24.54 16.89
C ALA A 21 16.18 23.19 16.24
N LEU A 22 17.37 22.65 16.54
CA LEU A 22 17.78 21.34 16.06
C LEU A 22 17.00 20.20 16.72
N ALA A 23 16.72 20.30 18.02
CA ALA A 23 15.92 19.34 18.76
C ALA A 23 14.47 19.32 18.24
N ASP A 24 13.88 20.49 18.01
CA ASP A 24 12.56 20.63 17.41
C ASP A 24 12.55 20.06 15.99
N ARG A 25 13.52 20.41 15.15
CA ARG A 25 13.60 19.84 13.80
C ARG A 25 13.69 18.31 13.79
N ARG A 26 14.44 17.71 14.74
CA ARG A 26 14.51 16.25 14.92
C ARG A 26 13.18 15.67 15.39
N ARG A 27 12.46 16.36 16.28
CA ARG A 27 11.12 15.96 16.74
C ARG A 27 10.11 15.96 15.59
N TRP A 28 10.02 17.07 14.86
CA TRP A 28 9.13 17.22 13.70
C TRP A 28 9.41 16.16 12.64
N ARG A 29 10.68 15.87 12.35
CA ARG A 29 11.05 14.81 11.40
C ARG A 29 10.59 13.43 11.87
N ARG A 30 10.75 13.11 13.16
CA ARG A 30 10.29 11.83 13.72
C ARG A 30 8.77 11.69 13.63
N GLU A 31 8.04 12.72 14.05
CA GLU A 31 6.57 12.73 13.99
C GLU A 31 6.06 12.59 12.55
N ALA A 32 6.70 13.25 11.57
CA ALA A 32 6.34 13.12 10.16
C ALA A 32 6.59 11.69 9.62
N VAL A 33 7.69 11.04 9.99
CA VAL A 33 7.99 9.65 9.59
C VAL A 33 6.98 8.69 10.21
N THR A 34 6.66 8.84 11.50
CA THR A 34 5.65 8.01 12.18
C THR A 34 4.28 8.13 11.51
N ARG A 35 3.82 9.36 11.23
CA ARG A 35 2.53 9.56 10.53
C ARG A 35 2.52 8.95 9.13
N LEU A 36 3.63 9.08 8.38
CA LEU A 36 3.72 8.48 7.05
C LEU A 36 3.68 6.96 7.11
N LEU A 37 4.37 6.36 8.09
CA LEU A 37 4.37 4.92 8.32
C LEU A 37 2.96 4.41 8.66
N GLU A 38 2.25 5.10 9.55
CA GLU A 38 0.87 4.78 9.92
C GLU A 38 -0.04 4.83 8.68
N LEU A 39 -0.04 5.96 7.95
CA LEU A 39 -0.86 6.15 6.76
C LEU A 39 -0.62 5.09 5.69
N ARG A 40 0.65 4.73 5.43
CA ARG A 40 0.99 3.71 4.44
C ARG A 40 0.63 2.31 4.91
N THR A 41 0.86 1.98 6.18
CA THR A 41 0.53 0.66 6.72
C THR A 41 -0.97 0.41 6.67
N GLU A 42 -1.78 1.41 7.06
CA GLU A 42 -3.23 1.37 6.96
C GLU A 42 -3.68 1.19 5.50
N LEU A 43 -3.15 2.02 4.59
CA LEU A 43 -3.47 1.93 3.16
C LEU A 43 -3.14 0.56 2.54
N TYR A 44 -1.98 -0.01 2.86
CA TYR A 44 -1.56 -1.31 2.33
C TYR A 44 -2.42 -2.45 2.90
N ALA A 45 -2.80 -2.37 4.17
CA ALA A 45 -3.71 -3.33 4.78
C ALA A 45 -5.11 -3.26 4.15
N GLU A 46 -5.67 -2.05 3.97
CA GLU A 46 -6.95 -1.84 3.27
C GLU A 46 -6.94 -2.46 1.87
N TYR A 47 -5.86 -2.27 1.11
CA TYR A 47 -5.74 -2.84 -0.24
C TYR A 47 -5.72 -4.38 -0.24
N LEU A 48 -5.01 -4.99 0.70
CA LEU A 48 -4.95 -6.44 0.83
C LEU A 48 -6.29 -7.05 1.26
N VAL A 49 -7.01 -6.38 2.17
CA VAL A 49 -8.37 -6.79 2.56
C VAL A 49 -9.31 -6.72 1.36
N ALA A 50 -9.31 -5.60 0.63
CA ALA A 50 -10.11 -5.44 -0.58
C ALA A 50 -9.79 -6.53 -1.63
N MET A 51 -8.51 -6.89 -1.78
CA MET A 51 -8.06 -7.96 -2.69
C MET A 51 -8.63 -9.33 -2.26
N GLU A 52 -8.48 -9.71 -0.99
CA GLU A 52 -8.98 -10.99 -0.47
C GLU A 52 -10.51 -11.08 -0.55
N ASP A 53 -11.22 -10.00 -0.21
CA ASP A 53 -12.68 -9.95 -0.28
C ASP A 53 -13.18 -10.05 -1.73
N THR A 54 -12.52 -9.35 -2.66
CA THR A 54 -12.82 -9.47 -4.10
C THR A 54 -12.61 -10.90 -4.60
N GLY A 55 -11.47 -11.52 -4.25
CA GLY A 55 -11.18 -12.90 -4.63
C GLY A 55 -12.18 -13.91 -4.07
N ARG A 56 -12.60 -13.71 -2.81
CA ARG A 56 -13.61 -14.55 -2.16
C ARG A 56 -14.97 -14.42 -2.83
N ASP A 57 -15.39 -13.21 -3.17
CA ASP A 57 -16.69 -12.97 -3.80
C ASP A 57 -16.73 -13.50 -5.24
N LEU A 58 -15.63 -13.36 -5.99
CA LEU A 58 -15.49 -13.99 -7.30
C LEU A 58 -15.59 -15.52 -7.23
N LEU A 59 -14.99 -16.15 -6.22
CA LEU A 59 -15.12 -17.59 -6.01
C LEU A 59 -16.57 -17.98 -5.64
N ARG A 60 -17.24 -17.17 -4.82
CA ARG A 60 -18.66 -17.37 -4.48
C ARG A 60 -19.53 -17.30 -5.74
N VAL A 61 -19.29 -16.33 -6.62
CA VAL A 61 -20.00 -16.19 -7.90
C VAL A 61 -19.81 -17.44 -8.76
N LEU A 62 -18.58 -17.92 -8.90
CA LEU A 62 -18.29 -19.15 -9.66
C LEU A 62 -19.05 -20.38 -9.14
N GLN A 63 -19.22 -20.48 -7.81
CA GLN A 63 -19.83 -21.64 -7.16
C GLN A 63 -21.36 -21.61 -7.07
N THR A 64 -21.94 -20.42 -7.00
CA THR A 64 -23.36 -20.26 -6.60
C THR A 64 -24.23 -19.55 -7.63
N THR A 65 -23.62 -18.95 -8.66
CA THR A 65 -24.35 -18.20 -9.68
C THR A 65 -24.48 -19.01 -10.96
N GLU A 66 -25.71 -19.05 -11.49
CA GLU A 66 -26.04 -19.63 -12.78
C GLU A 66 -25.22 -19.00 -13.91
N VAL A 67 -24.98 -19.74 -14.99
CA VAL A 67 -24.05 -19.34 -16.06
C VAL A 67 -24.49 -18.04 -16.71
N GLU A 68 -25.79 -17.86 -16.92
CA GLU A 68 -26.40 -16.71 -17.59
C GLU A 68 -26.24 -15.40 -16.80
N GLU A 69 -26.16 -15.46 -15.48
CA GLU A 69 -26.05 -14.29 -14.60
C GLU A 69 -24.60 -14.01 -14.19
N ARG A 70 -23.67 -14.93 -14.51
CA ARG A 70 -22.32 -14.94 -13.95
C ARG A 70 -21.47 -13.76 -14.39
N GLU A 71 -21.61 -13.30 -15.63
CA GLU A 71 -20.87 -12.14 -16.13
C GLU A 71 -21.19 -10.87 -15.31
N MET A 72 -22.49 -10.59 -15.13
CA MET A 72 -22.95 -9.45 -14.36
C MET A 72 -22.56 -9.57 -12.88
N ALA A 73 -22.71 -10.77 -12.30
CA ALA A 73 -22.35 -11.02 -10.92
C ALA A 73 -20.83 -10.90 -10.67
N ALA A 74 -19.99 -11.37 -11.60
CA ALA A 74 -18.54 -11.25 -11.50
C ALA A 74 -18.09 -9.78 -11.60
N ALA A 75 -18.69 -9.01 -12.51
CA ALA A 75 -18.41 -7.58 -12.63
C ALA A 75 -18.81 -6.82 -11.35
N ALA A 76 -19.95 -7.15 -10.75
CA ALA A 76 -20.40 -6.57 -9.48
C ALA A 76 -19.45 -6.95 -8.32
N ALA A 77 -19.05 -8.21 -8.22
CA ALA A 77 -18.09 -8.69 -7.23
C ALA A 77 -16.74 -7.95 -7.31
N PHE A 78 -16.24 -7.72 -8.54
CA PHE A 78 -15.01 -6.98 -8.76
C PHE A 78 -15.10 -5.50 -8.34
N ALA A 79 -16.27 -4.87 -8.51
CA ALA A 79 -16.47 -3.48 -8.15
C ALA A 79 -16.79 -3.27 -6.64
N GLY A 80 -17.20 -4.32 -5.93
CA GLY A 80 -17.83 -4.22 -4.61
C GLY A 80 -16.94 -3.76 -3.45
N PHE A 81 -15.62 -3.95 -3.52
CA PHE A 81 -14.71 -3.80 -2.36
C PHE A 81 -13.74 -2.62 -2.47
N ASN A 82 -14.04 -1.62 -3.30
CA ASN A 82 -13.25 -0.39 -3.46
C ASN A 82 -11.74 -0.62 -3.78
N LEU A 83 -11.41 -1.73 -4.45
CA LEU A 83 -10.03 -2.05 -4.84
C LEU A 83 -9.42 -0.95 -5.72
N GLY A 84 -10.21 -0.35 -6.61
CA GLY A 84 -9.78 0.76 -7.46
C GLY A 84 -9.46 2.04 -6.68
N GLY A 85 -10.24 2.37 -5.65
CA GLY A 85 -10.03 3.57 -4.85
C GLY A 85 -8.79 3.46 -3.96
N THR A 86 -8.60 2.31 -3.31
CA THR A 86 -7.37 2.04 -2.53
C THR A 86 -6.13 1.96 -3.44
N ARG A 87 -6.25 1.41 -4.67
CA ARG A 87 -5.19 1.48 -5.69
C ARG A 87 -4.80 2.93 -6.00
N GLN A 88 -5.76 3.81 -6.24
CA GLN A 88 -5.46 5.21 -6.57
C GLN A 88 -4.74 5.93 -5.42
N ARG A 89 -5.10 5.64 -4.16
CA ARG A 89 -4.37 6.16 -2.99
C ARG A 89 -2.93 5.63 -2.95
N ILE A 90 -2.69 4.36 -3.31
CA ILE A 90 -1.34 3.79 -3.43
C ILE A 90 -0.51 4.55 -4.48
N HIS A 91 -1.08 4.87 -5.64
CA HIS A 91 -0.40 5.67 -6.68
C HIS A 91 0.08 7.05 -6.17
N VAL A 92 -0.62 7.63 -5.21
CA VAL A 92 -0.27 8.95 -4.65
C VAL A 92 0.76 8.84 -3.53
N LEU A 93 0.66 7.83 -2.67
CA LEU A 93 1.40 7.79 -1.39
C LEU A 93 2.58 6.81 -1.38
N ALA A 94 2.56 5.77 -2.21
CA ALA A 94 3.51 4.66 -2.16
C ALA A 94 4.67 4.83 -3.13
N PRO A 95 5.83 4.18 -2.89
CA PRO A 95 6.90 4.12 -3.87
C PRO A 95 6.49 3.28 -5.09
N LEU A 96 7.20 3.50 -6.21
CA LEU A 96 6.86 2.93 -7.52
C LEU A 96 6.84 1.40 -7.55
N ASP A 97 7.65 0.72 -6.73
CA ASP A 97 7.65 -0.75 -6.66
C ASP A 97 6.37 -1.31 -6.05
N VAL A 98 5.85 -0.66 -5.00
CA VAL A 98 4.54 -0.98 -4.41
C VAL A 98 3.41 -0.67 -5.39
N VAL A 99 3.49 0.47 -6.10
CA VAL A 99 2.50 0.85 -7.13
C VAL A 99 2.41 -0.21 -8.22
N ARG A 100 3.55 -0.64 -8.77
CA ARG A 100 3.60 -1.68 -9.81
C ARG A 100 3.01 -3.01 -9.32
N ALA A 101 3.36 -3.43 -8.11
CA ALA A 101 2.83 -4.67 -7.54
C ALA A 101 1.31 -4.58 -7.29
N ALA A 102 0.80 -3.43 -6.84
CA ALA A 102 -0.64 -3.21 -6.71
C ALA A 102 -1.35 -3.31 -8.07
N ASP A 103 -0.78 -2.71 -9.10
CA ASP A 103 -1.33 -2.75 -10.46
C ASP A 103 -1.33 -4.15 -11.07
N GLU A 104 -0.35 -4.98 -10.74
CA GLU A 104 -0.36 -6.39 -11.12
C GLU A 104 -1.50 -7.15 -10.44
N ILE A 105 -1.71 -6.97 -9.14
CA ILE A 105 -2.85 -7.55 -8.41
C ILE A 105 -4.17 -7.13 -9.05
N PHE A 106 -4.36 -5.84 -9.31
CA PHE A 106 -5.60 -5.32 -9.89
C PHE A 106 -5.89 -5.98 -11.25
N ARG A 107 -4.88 -6.09 -12.12
CA ARG A 107 -4.99 -6.78 -13.41
C ARG A 107 -5.21 -8.28 -13.26
N GLY A 108 -4.59 -8.92 -12.27
CA GLY A 108 -4.79 -10.34 -11.96
C GLY A 108 -6.23 -10.63 -11.54
N LEU A 109 -6.77 -9.83 -10.61
CA LEU A 109 -8.17 -9.95 -10.19
C LEU A 109 -9.16 -9.59 -11.31
N ARG A 110 -8.81 -8.65 -12.19
CA ARG A 110 -9.64 -8.34 -13.36
C ARG A 110 -9.74 -9.55 -14.31
N ARG A 111 -8.60 -10.19 -14.60
CA ARG A 111 -8.57 -11.45 -15.37
C ARG A 111 -9.32 -12.58 -14.64
N ALA A 112 -9.25 -12.63 -13.31
CA ALA A 112 -10.03 -13.58 -12.53
C ALA A 112 -11.55 -13.35 -12.70
N SER A 113 -12.01 -12.09 -12.69
CA SER A 113 -13.40 -11.73 -12.96
C SER A 113 -13.85 -12.15 -14.36
N GLU A 114 -13.00 -11.94 -15.37
CA GLU A 114 -13.27 -12.34 -16.75
C GLU A 114 -13.30 -13.87 -16.91
N TYR A 115 -12.40 -14.58 -16.22
CA TYR A 115 -12.41 -16.04 -16.16
C TYR A 115 -13.70 -16.55 -15.52
N VAL A 116 -14.07 -16.03 -14.34
CA VAL A 116 -15.29 -16.46 -13.63
C VAL A 116 -16.52 -16.31 -14.51
N ALA A 117 -16.63 -15.25 -15.32
CA ALA A 117 -17.77 -15.04 -16.21
C ALA A 117 -18.02 -16.19 -17.19
N ILE A 118 -16.98 -16.89 -17.66
CA ILE A 118 -17.08 -17.91 -18.72
C ILE A 118 -16.66 -19.31 -18.27
N ALA A 119 -16.11 -19.45 -17.06
CA ALA A 119 -15.51 -20.68 -16.60
C ALA A 119 -16.54 -21.79 -16.34
N ASP A 120 -16.17 -23.02 -16.66
CA ASP A 120 -16.83 -24.20 -16.11
C ASP A 120 -16.41 -24.37 -14.64
N ALA A 121 -17.38 -24.37 -13.74
CA ALA A 121 -17.16 -24.52 -12.30
C ALA A 121 -16.47 -25.86 -11.94
N GLN A 122 -16.56 -26.87 -12.81
CA GLN A 122 -15.92 -28.18 -12.62
C GLN A 122 -14.45 -28.21 -13.08
N ALA A 123 -13.98 -27.19 -13.82
CA ALA A 123 -12.61 -27.10 -14.33
C ALA A 123 -11.61 -26.70 -13.23
N THR A 124 -11.31 -27.65 -12.36
CA THR A 124 -10.45 -27.48 -11.17
C THR A 124 -9.02 -27.01 -11.51
N PRO A 125 -8.33 -27.51 -12.55
CA PRO A 125 -6.93 -27.11 -12.83
C PRO A 125 -6.77 -25.62 -13.16
N ALA A 126 -7.68 -25.05 -13.94
CA ALA A 126 -7.63 -23.64 -14.33
C ALA A 126 -7.93 -22.72 -13.14
N LEU A 127 -8.87 -23.10 -12.27
CA LEU A 127 -9.14 -22.39 -11.03
C LEU A 127 -7.93 -22.40 -10.08
N LEU A 128 -7.24 -23.54 -9.94
CA LEU A 128 -6.02 -23.64 -9.12
C LEU A 128 -4.90 -22.75 -9.66
N ALA A 129 -4.65 -22.79 -10.97
CA ALA A 129 -3.63 -21.95 -11.62
C ALA A 129 -3.89 -20.45 -11.38
N LEU A 130 -5.16 -20.02 -11.46
CA LEU A 130 -5.55 -18.64 -11.19
C LEU A 130 -5.31 -18.25 -9.71
N LYS A 131 -5.61 -19.14 -8.77
CA LYS A 131 -5.36 -18.91 -7.33
C LYS A 131 -3.86 -18.81 -7.05
N ASP A 132 -3.05 -19.66 -7.66
CA ASP A 132 -1.59 -19.63 -7.53
C ASP A 132 -1.00 -18.34 -8.12
N GLU A 133 -1.53 -17.88 -9.26
CA GLU A 133 -1.15 -16.60 -9.86
C GLU A 133 -1.46 -15.43 -8.91
N VAL A 134 -2.70 -15.33 -8.42
CA VAL A 134 -3.11 -14.26 -7.48
C VAL A 134 -2.28 -14.32 -6.19
N GLY A 135 -1.99 -15.52 -5.67
CA GLY A 135 -1.11 -15.72 -4.52
C GLY A 135 0.30 -15.19 -4.77
N THR A 136 0.87 -15.48 -5.94
CA THR A 136 2.20 -14.97 -6.33
C THR A 136 2.22 -13.44 -6.41
N LEU A 137 1.16 -12.83 -6.94
CA LEU A 137 1.03 -11.37 -7.03
C LEU A 137 0.91 -10.71 -5.64
N ARG A 138 0.12 -11.31 -4.75
CA ARG A 138 0.03 -10.90 -3.34
C ARG A 138 1.40 -10.93 -2.66
N ASP A 139 2.14 -12.02 -2.82
CA ASP A 139 3.43 -12.20 -2.15
C ASP A 139 4.45 -11.15 -2.64
N ARG A 140 4.45 -10.82 -3.94
CA ARG A 140 5.26 -9.71 -4.49
C ARG A 140 4.89 -8.36 -3.90
N PHE A 141 3.59 -8.06 -3.79
CA PHE A 141 3.13 -6.81 -3.17
C PHE A 141 3.54 -6.72 -1.70
N GLN A 142 3.35 -7.80 -0.93
CA GLN A 142 3.78 -7.83 0.46
C GLN A 142 5.28 -7.62 0.61
N GLU A 143 6.10 -8.17 -0.28
CA GLU A 143 7.54 -7.93 -0.22
C GLU A 143 7.92 -6.48 -0.57
N ALA A 144 7.27 -5.88 -1.57
CA ALA A 144 7.45 -4.45 -1.87
C ALA A 144 7.07 -3.57 -0.67
N VAL A 145 5.93 -3.86 -0.02
CA VAL A 145 5.48 -3.16 1.19
C VAL A 145 6.47 -3.32 2.35
N ARG A 146 6.99 -4.54 2.58
CA ARG A 146 8.02 -4.77 3.62
C ARG A 146 9.27 -3.96 3.36
N ARG A 147 9.72 -3.86 2.10
CA ARG A 147 10.87 -3.02 1.74
C ARG A 147 10.60 -1.54 1.99
N ASP A 148 9.43 -1.05 1.60
CA ASP A 148 9.02 0.34 1.83
C ASP A 148 9.02 0.69 3.33
N ILE A 149 8.38 -0.15 4.15
CA ILE A 149 8.32 0.03 5.61
C ILE A 149 9.73 0.02 6.22
N ARG A 150 10.60 -0.93 5.83
CA ARG A 150 12.00 -0.96 6.29
C ARG A 150 12.75 0.32 5.91
N SER A 151 12.52 0.85 4.70
CA SER A 151 13.14 2.09 4.22
C SER A 151 12.73 3.30 5.06
N LEU A 152 11.43 3.42 5.36
CA LEU A 152 10.91 4.49 6.23
C LEU A 152 11.47 4.43 7.65
N LEU A 153 11.54 3.24 8.24
CA LEU A 153 12.13 3.04 9.56
C LEU A 153 13.63 3.37 9.59
N ALA A 154 14.36 3.14 8.49
CA ALA A 154 15.75 3.52 8.34
C ALA A 154 15.97 5.04 8.11
N GLY A 155 14.88 5.84 8.02
CA GLY A 155 14.95 7.28 7.73
C GLY A 155 15.20 7.61 6.25
N GLY A 156 15.17 6.59 5.38
CA GLY A 156 15.21 6.71 3.93
C GLY A 156 13.81 7.03 3.41
N ALA A 157 13.34 8.26 3.64
CA ALA A 157 12.21 8.77 2.87
C ALA A 157 12.71 9.03 1.43
N SER A 158 12.95 7.95 0.68
CA SER A 158 13.31 8.01 -0.72
C SER A 158 12.04 8.33 -1.50
N TRP A 159 11.77 9.62 -1.65
CA TRP A 159 10.97 10.14 -2.74
C TRP A 159 11.83 10.03 -4.01
N SER A 160 12.06 8.80 -4.51
CA SER A 160 12.65 8.65 -5.83
C SER A 160 11.54 8.90 -6.85
N ALA A 161 11.55 10.10 -7.42
CA ALA A 161 10.79 10.48 -8.60
C ALA A 161 11.21 9.61 -9.81
#